data_AF-A0A5N5L7G3-F1
#
_entry.id   AF-A0A5N5L7G3-F1
#
_cell.length_a   1.000
_cell.length_b   1.000
_cell.length_c   1.000
_cell.angle_alpha   90.00
_cell.angle_beta   90.00
_cell.angle_gamma   90.00
#
_symmetry.space_group_name_H-M   'P 1'
#
loop_
_entity.id
_entity.type
_entity.pdbx_description
1 polymer ?
#
loop_
_entity_poly.entity_id
_entity_poly.type
_entity_poly.pdbx_seq_one_letter_code
_entity_poly.pdbx_strand_id
1 'polypeptide(L)'
;MRRGCFVKNLIAFVGVVISICCLLVIMVSVLQLPEVTLRNKSTGPNRTIRTRKVSKDEAIGRFGEMMIEMLPEDLAFTVFVPSEKAFQRDLKLQLNDSLVAEKRNDTYAVVSRILGFSAVPQTLSSTTVSSSKEVFYDSLSGFTLYISKDLDGMLVVNRIRSEMVDLKRGEIIVHIMDGVIMDAEFEQAVQPDYTEED
;
A
#
# COMPACT_ATOMS: atom_id res chain seq x y z
N MET A 1 -54.80 -47.02 5.46
CA MET A 1 -54.36 -45.61 5.35
C MET A 1 -53.44 -45.27 6.53
N ARG A 2 -52.13 -45.10 6.32
CA ARG A 2 -51.20 -44.54 7.32
C ARG A 2 -50.30 -43.51 6.62
N ARG A 3 -50.82 -42.29 6.44
CA ARG A 3 -50.02 -41.10 6.11
C ARG A 3 -49.74 -40.38 7.42
N GLY A 4 -48.46 -40.17 7.74
CA GLY A 4 -48.06 -39.30 8.84
C GLY A 4 -46.99 -39.90 9.75
N CYS A 5 -45.75 -40.00 9.26
CA CYS A 5 -44.61 -40.11 10.17
C CYS A 5 -43.30 -39.50 9.61
N PHE A 6 -43.15 -39.41 8.28
CA PHE A 6 -41.90 -38.92 7.68
C PHE A 6 -41.66 -37.40 7.75
N VAL A 7 -42.72 -36.58 7.82
CA VAL A 7 -42.59 -35.12 7.70
C VAL A 7 -42.07 -34.45 8.99
N LYS A 8 -42.32 -35.05 10.16
CA LYS A 8 -41.84 -34.52 11.46
C LYS A 8 -40.32 -34.66 11.59
N ASN A 9 -39.76 -35.76 11.06
CA ASN A 9 -38.32 -35.99 11.04
C ASN A 9 -37.62 -35.11 10.00
N LEU A 10 -38.30 -34.70 8.93
CA LEU A 10 -37.71 -33.81 7.93
C LEU A 10 -37.44 -32.41 8.51
N ILE A 11 -38.40 -31.85 9.25
CA ILE A 11 -38.23 -30.53 9.89
C ILE A 11 -37.11 -30.59 10.95
N ALA A 12 -37.09 -31.65 11.77
CA ALA A 12 -36.02 -31.87 12.73
C ALA A 12 -34.66 -32.07 12.05
N PHE A 13 -34.62 -32.81 10.93
CA PHE A 13 -33.41 -33.06 10.14
C PHE A 13 -32.88 -31.77 9.52
N VAL A 14 -33.74 -30.95 8.91
CA VAL A 14 -33.37 -29.65 8.37
C VAL A 14 -32.86 -28.73 9.47
N GLY A 15 -33.49 -28.73 10.65
CA GLY A 15 -33.01 -27.97 11.81
C GLY A 15 -31.62 -28.39 12.28
N VAL A 16 -31.33 -29.70 12.31
CA VAL A 16 -30.01 -30.23 12.68
C VAL A 16 -28.96 -29.85 11.63
N VAL A 17 -29.27 -29.96 10.33
CA VAL A 17 -28.35 -29.57 9.26
C VAL A 17 -28.04 -28.08 9.30
N ILE A 18 -29.05 -27.22 9.50
CA ILE A 18 -28.84 -25.78 9.64
C ILE A 18 -27.97 -25.47 10.86
N SER A 19 -28.23 -26.13 12.00
CA SER A 19 -27.43 -25.94 13.21
C SER A 19 -25.96 -26.34 13.02
N ILE A 20 -25.69 -27.45 12.34
CA ILE A 20 -24.33 -27.89 12.00
C ILE A 20 -23.66 -26.89 11.06
N CYS A 21 -24.36 -26.41 10.02
CA CYS A 21 -23.83 -25.39 9.11
C CYS A 21 -23.51 -24.09 9.85
N CYS A 22 -24.39 -23.61 10.73
CA CYS A 22 -24.14 -22.41 11.54
C CYS A 22 -22.91 -22.60 12.44
N LEU A 23 -22.75 -23.75 13.08
CA LEU A 23 -21.58 -24.06 13.91
C LEU A 23 -20.29 -24.11 13.07
N LEU A 24 -20.33 -24.70 11.87
CA LEU A 24 -19.18 -24.73 10.96
C LEU A 24 -18.78 -23.32 10.51
N VAL A 25 -19.75 -22.46 10.17
CA VAL A 25 -19.49 -21.06 9.81
C VAL A 25 -18.84 -20.33 10.98
N ILE A 26 -19.39 -20.47 12.20
CA ILE A 26 -18.80 -19.86 13.41
C ILE A 26 -17.38 -20.39 13.66
N MET A 27 -17.15 -21.69 13.51
CA MET A 27 -15.82 -22.28 13.67
C MET A 27 -14.83 -21.75 12.64
N VAL A 28 -15.22 -21.62 11.37
CA VAL A 28 -14.37 -21.02 10.33
C VAL A 28 -14.11 -19.54 10.63
N SER A 29 -15.11 -18.79 11.08
CA SER A 29 -14.95 -17.39 11.48
C SER A 29 -14.05 -17.21 12.70
N VAL A 30 -14.08 -18.12 13.68
CA VAL A 30 -13.21 -18.09 14.86
C VAL A 30 -11.79 -18.59 14.53
N LEU A 31 -11.64 -19.56 13.63
CA LEU A 31 -10.34 -20.04 13.14
C LEU A 31 -9.66 -19.07 12.18
N GLN A 32 -10.40 -18.09 11.62
CA GLN A 32 -9.86 -16.97 10.83
C GLN A 32 -9.52 -15.73 11.69
N LEU A 33 -9.44 -15.85 13.02
CA LEU A 33 -8.78 -14.80 13.81
C LEU A 33 -7.26 -14.85 13.53
N PRO A 34 -6.62 -13.73 13.14
CA PRO A 34 -5.17 -13.68 13.05
C PRO A 34 -4.59 -13.88 14.45
N GLU A 35 -3.74 -14.89 14.61
CA GLU A 35 -2.93 -15.05 15.82
C GLU A 35 -2.13 -13.77 16.06
N VAL A 36 -2.53 -12.99 17.07
CA VAL A 36 -1.66 -11.99 17.67
C VAL A 36 -0.54 -12.76 18.36
N THR A 37 0.57 -12.93 17.64
CA THR A 37 1.72 -13.69 18.12
C THR A 37 2.36 -12.94 19.28
N LEU A 38 2.19 -13.48 20.49
CA LEU A 38 2.80 -13.00 21.71
C LEU A 38 4.33 -13.10 21.61
N ARG A 39 4.95 -11.93 21.58
CA ARG A 39 6.36 -11.60 21.89
C ARG A 39 7.03 -12.62 22.83
N ASN A 40 7.91 -13.46 22.28
CA ASN A 40 8.95 -14.14 23.06
C ASN A 40 10.34 -13.70 22.59
N LYS A 41 10.98 -12.89 23.43
CA LYS A 41 12.36 -12.43 23.30
C LYS A 41 13.27 -13.56 23.76
N SER A 42 13.97 -14.23 22.85
CA SER A 42 15.14 -15.02 23.20
C SER A 42 16.37 -14.44 22.49
N THR A 43 17.31 -14.00 23.33
CA THR A 43 18.63 -13.52 22.95
C THR A 43 19.51 -14.72 22.63
N GLY A 44 20.03 -14.77 21.42
CA GLY A 44 21.12 -15.68 21.03
C GLY A 44 22.04 -14.95 20.05
N PRO A 45 23.35 -14.81 20.35
CA PRO A 45 24.26 -14.04 19.52
C PRO A 45 24.85 -14.95 18.45
N ASN A 46 24.71 -14.61 17.17
CA ASN A 46 25.71 -14.98 16.18
C ASN A 46 25.85 -13.89 15.13
N ARG A 47 27.06 -13.32 15.12
CA ARG A 47 27.58 -12.38 14.14
C ARG A 47 27.58 -13.04 12.77
N THR A 48 26.94 -12.40 11.79
CA THR A 48 27.44 -12.37 10.40
C THR A 48 26.74 -11.25 9.61
N ILE A 49 27.58 -10.33 9.11
CA ILE A 49 27.38 -9.43 7.95
C ILE A 49 26.36 -8.29 8.13
N ARG A 50 26.90 -7.06 8.13
CA ARG A 50 26.19 -5.78 8.09
C ARG A 50 25.40 -5.64 6.78
N THR A 51 24.15 -6.06 6.74
CA THR A 51 23.12 -5.33 6.00
C THR A 51 22.28 -4.61 7.03
N ARG A 52 22.30 -3.28 6.98
CA ARG A 52 21.45 -2.42 7.81
C ARG A 52 20.02 -2.74 7.37
N LYS A 53 19.37 -3.70 8.02
CA LYS A 53 17.97 -4.04 7.82
C LYS A 53 17.17 -2.87 8.40
N VAL A 54 17.09 -1.79 7.62
CA VAL A 54 16.15 -0.69 7.82
C VAL A 54 14.79 -1.36 8.02
N SER A 55 14.12 -1.07 9.13
CA SER A 55 12.78 -1.62 9.34
C SER A 55 11.91 -1.17 8.15
N LYS A 56 11.01 -2.03 7.67
CA LYS A 56 10.13 -1.67 6.53
C LYS A 56 9.45 -0.31 6.74
N ASP A 57 9.12 -0.02 8.00
CA ASP A 57 8.50 1.24 8.47
C ASP A 57 9.45 2.45 8.38
N GLU A 58 10.75 2.27 8.59
CA GLU A 58 11.73 3.35 8.43
C GLU A 58 11.92 3.69 6.93
N ALA A 59 11.73 2.73 6.03
CA ALA A 59 11.91 2.95 4.60
C ALA A 59 10.73 3.67 3.92
N ILE A 60 9.50 3.49 4.41
CA ILE A 60 8.31 4.17 3.86
C ILE A 60 8.31 5.66 4.23
N GLY A 61 8.84 6.01 5.40
CA GLY A 61 8.84 7.40 5.88
C GLY A 61 7.44 7.86 6.30
N ARG A 62 7.34 9.07 6.87
CA ARG A 62 6.07 9.50 7.50
C ARG A 62 5.05 9.97 6.49
N PHE A 63 5.48 10.61 5.40
CA PHE A 63 4.58 10.97 4.32
C PHE A 63 4.07 9.73 3.58
N GLY A 64 4.90 8.70 3.41
CA GLY A 64 4.49 7.42 2.84
C GLY A 64 3.45 6.71 3.70
N GLU A 65 3.63 6.66 5.03
CA GLU A 65 2.63 6.08 5.92
C GLU A 65 1.31 6.88 5.85
N MET A 66 1.36 8.21 5.77
CA MET A 66 0.17 9.05 5.56
C MET A 66 -0.56 8.72 4.25
N MET A 67 0.16 8.45 3.16
CA MET A 67 -0.47 8.01 1.89
C MET A 67 -1.19 6.67 2.04
N ILE A 68 -0.59 5.73 2.77
CA ILE A 68 -1.14 4.38 2.96
C ILE A 68 -2.37 4.43 3.88
N GLU A 69 -2.34 5.24 4.93
CA GLU A 69 -3.46 5.45 5.87
C GLU A 69 -4.71 6.06 5.18
N MET A 70 -4.55 6.74 4.04
CA MET A 70 -5.66 7.26 3.24
C MET A 70 -6.37 6.18 2.40
N LEU A 71 -5.79 4.99 2.26
CA LEU A 71 -6.34 3.89 1.48
C LEU A 71 -7.07 2.87 2.36
N PRO A 72 -8.09 2.19 1.82
CA PRO A 72 -8.73 1.08 2.51
C PRO A 72 -7.77 -0.13 2.58
N GLU A 73 -7.54 -0.65 3.79
CA GLU A 73 -6.57 -1.71 4.06
C GLU A 73 -6.95 -3.09 3.49
N ASP A 74 -8.24 -3.29 3.20
CA ASP A 74 -8.84 -4.55 2.75
C ASP A 74 -8.92 -4.69 1.22
N LEU A 75 -8.48 -3.66 0.49
CA LEU A 75 -8.48 -3.66 -0.97
C LEU A 75 -7.06 -3.74 -1.54
N ALA A 76 -6.98 -4.38 -2.71
CA ALA A 76 -5.74 -4.52 -3.44
C ALA A 76 -5.33 -3.20 -4.09
N PHE A 77 -4.24 -2.61 -3.59
CA PHE A 77 -3.62 -1.42 -4.17
C PHE A 77 -2.13 -1.65 -4.42
N THR A 78 -1.60 -0.88 -5.36
CA THR A 78 -0.17 -0.64 -5.47
C THR A 78 0.09 0.85 -5.38
N VAL A 79 1.02 1.25 -4.50
CA VAL A 79 1.36 2.66 -4.28
C VAL A 79 2.84 2.87 -4.57
N PHE A 80 3.12 3.78 -5.49
CA PHE A 80 4.46 4.29 -5.74
C PHE A 80 4.70 5.48 -4.80
N VAL A 81 5.34 5.21 -3.67
CA VAL A 81 5.55 6.17 -2.58
C VAL A 81 6.88 6.88 -2.80
N PRO A 82 6.92 8.22 -2.90
CA PRO A 82 8.19 8.94 -2.93
C PRO A 82 8.98 8.74 -1.64
N SER A 83 10.31 8.61 -1.74
CA SER A 83 11.15 8.59 -0.56
C SER A 83 11.07 9.93 0.19
N GLU A 84 11.38 9.93 1.48
CA GLU A 84 11.39 11.16 2.30
C GLU A 84 12.28 12.25 1.68
N LYS A 85 13.37 11.84 1.02
CA LYS A 85 14.26 12.73 0.26
C LYS A 85 13.59 13.31 -0.98
N ALA A 86 12.81 12.51 -1.71
CA ALA A 86 12.05 12.97 -2.86
C ALA A 86 10.96 13.97 -2.43
N PHE A 87 10.24 13.70 -1.34
CA PHE A 87 9.29 14.68 -0.76
C PHE A 87 9.96 16.01 -0.42
N GLN A 88 11.13 15.96 0.23
CA GLN A 88 11.88 17.17 0.58
C GLN A 88 12.41 17.90 -0.65
N ARG A 89 12.94 17.17 -1.64
CA ARG A 89 13.58 17.74 -2.83
C ARG A 89 12.56 18.33 -3.80
N ASP A 90 11.51 17.57 -4.11
CA ASP A 90 10.61 17.88 -5.22
C ASP A 90 9.39 18.69 -4.75
N LEU A 91 8.98 18.56 -3.48
CA LEU A 91 7.82 19.26 -2.91
C LEU A 91 8.18 20.23 -1.78
N LYS A 92 9.46 20.31 -1.38
CA LYS A 92 9.93 21.11 -0.23
C LYS A 92 9.20 20.79 1.07
N LEU A 93 8.60 19.60 1.17
CA LEU A 93 7.92 19.14 2.37
C LEU A 93 8.95 18.58 3.34
N GLN A 94 9.04 19.22 4.51
CA GLN A 94 9.91 18.78 5.60
C GLN A 94 9.05 18.38 6.80
N LEU A 95 9.34 17.22 7.40
CA LEU A 95 8.59 16.69 8.53
C LEU A 95 8.40 17.68 9.69
N ASN A 96 9.43 18.50 9.96
CA ASN A 96 9.39 19.45 11.07
C ASN A 96 8.36 20.57 10.84
N ASP A 97 8.20 21.00 9.59
CA ASP A 97 7.31 22.12 9.23
C ASP A 97 5.90 21.62 8.88
N SER A 98 5.81 20.46 8.23
CA SER A 98 4.56 19.86 7.76
C SER A 98 3.65 19.35 8.88
N LEU A 99 4.19 19.16 10.10
CA LEU A 99 3.41 18.72 11.25
C LEU A 99 2.92 19.84 12.16
N VAL A 100 3.29 21.09 11.88
CA VAL A 100 2.74 22.24 12.58
C VAL A 100 1.26 22.34 12.24
N ALA A 101 0.38 22.53 13.24
CA ALA A 101 -1.08 22.43 13.06
C ALA A 101 -1.61 23.29 11.90
N GLU A 102 -1.02 24.47 11.68
CA GLU A 102 -1.38 25.40 10.61
C GLU A 102 -1.08 24.85 9.20
N LYS A 103 -0.01 24.07 9.03
CA LYS A 103 0.44 23.52 7.72
C LYS A 103 0.00 22.08 7.46
N ARG A 104 -0.68 21.44 8.42
CA ARG A 104 -1.13 20.04 8.29
C ARG A 104 -2.14 19.86 7.17
N ASN A 105 -3.07 20.80 7.02
CA ASN A 105 -4.10 20.72 5.98
C ASN A 105 -3.48 20.82 4.58
N ASP A 106 -2.55 21.76 4.39
CA ASP A 106 -1.84 21.92 3.12
C ASP A 106 -1.00 20.68 2.80
N THR A 107 -0.30 20.15 3.80
CA THR A 107 0.46 18.90 3.67
C THR A 107 -0.45 17.75 3.25
N TYR A 108 -1.60 17.59 3.92
CA TYR A 108 -2.58 16.56 3.59
C TYR A 108 -3.12 16.73 2.16
N ALA A 109 -3.39 17.96 1.73
CA ALA A 109 -3.84 18.25 0.38
C ALA A 109 -2.78 17.85 -0.67
N VAL A 110 -1.51 18.18 -0.44
CA VAL A 110 -0.40 17.76 -1.32
C VAL A 110 -0.25 16.24 -1.32
N VAL A 111 -0.17 15.60 -0.15
CA VAL A 111 0.02 14.14 -0.04
C VAL A 111 -1.14 13.37 -0.68
N SER A 112 -2.38 13.80 -0.46
CA SER A 112 -3.55 13.17 -1.10
C SER A 112 -3.56 13.35 -2.63
N ARG A 113 -3.08 14.49 -3.13
CA ARG A 113 -2.94 14.71 -4.58
C ARG A 113 -1.87 13.81 -5.19
N ILE A 114 -0.71 13.67 -4.53
CA ILE A 114 0.34 12.73 -4.94
C ILE A 114 -0.16 11.30 -4.93
N LEU A 115 -0.88 10.89 -3.87
CA LEU A 115 -1.51 9.57 -3.82
C LEU A 115 -2.43 9.32 -5.01
N GLY A 116 -3.20 10.32 -5.41
CA GLY A 116 -4.04 10.26 -6.61
C GLY A 116 -3.26 9.89 -7.88
N PHE A 117 -2.08 10.47 -8.07
CA PHE A 117 -1.22 10.21 -9.23
C PHE A 117 -0.45 8.90 -9.15
N SER A 118 -0.13 8.41 -7.95
CA SER A 118 0.85 7.35 -7.75
C SER A 118 0.29 6.03 -7.22
N ALA A 119 -1.01 5.95 -6.97
CA ALA A 119 -1.69 4.72 -6.57
C ALA A 119 -2.49 4.10 -7.72
N VAL A 120 -2.41 2.78 -7.86
CA VAL A 120 -3.17 1.97 -8.82
C VAL A 120 -4.10 1.02 -8.04
N PRO A 121 -5.40 0.94 -8.37
CA PRO A 121 -6.38 0.10 -7.66
C PRO A 121 -6.28 -1.39 -8.04
N GLN A 122 -5.07 -1.94 -8.00
CA GLN A 122 -4.79 -3.37 -8.18
C GLN A 122 -3.38 -3.71 -7.69
N THR A 123 -3.13 -4.99 -7.43
CA THR A 123 -1.80 -5.49 -7.06
C THR A 123 -0.87 -5.57 -8.26
N LEU A 124 0.29 -4.93 -8.14
CA LEU A 124 1.36 -4.87 -9.12
C LEU A 124 2.69 -5.09 -8.40
N SER A 125 3.19 -6.32 -8.49
CA SER A 125 4.54 -6.65 -8.02
C SER A 125 5.58 -6.38 -9.11
N SER A 126 6.83 -6.15 -8.72
CA SER A 126 7.93 -6.00 -9.67
C SER A 126 8.10 -7.23 -10.58
N THR A 127 7.65 -8.41 -10.15
CA THR A 127 7.69 -9.64 -10.96
C THR A 127 6.69 -9.65 -12.11
N THR A 128 5.62 -8.84 -12.02
CA THR A 128 4.61 -8.71 -13.09
C THR A 128 5.17 -7.96 -14.30
N VAL A 129 6.16 -7.09 -14.08
CA VAL A 129 6.81 -6.31 -15.12
C VAL A 129 8.02 -7.08 -15.66
N SER A 130 7.97 -7.47 -16.93
CA SER A 130 9.10 -8.14 -17.59
C SER A 130 10.19 -7.14 -17.97
N SER A 131 11.47 -7.53 -17.88
CA SER A 131 12.62 -6.67 -18.23
C SER A 131 12.65 -6.17 -19.67
N SER A 132 11.87 -6.77 -20.59
CA SER A 132 11.87 -6.43 -22.01
C SER A 132 10.60 -5.71 -22.48
N LYS A 133 9.66 -5.38 -21.57
CA LYS A 133 8.39 -4.74 -21.94
C LYS A 133 7.99 -3.70 -20.91
N GLU A 134 7.44 -2.60 -21.42
CA GLU A 134 6.72 -1.62 -20.64
C GLU A 134 5.25 -2.07 -20.50
N VAL A 135 4.67 -1.79 -19.34
CA VAL A 135 3.24 -1.94 -19.06
C VAL A 135 2.67 -0.59 -18.65
N PHE A 136 1.38 -0.38 -18.85
CA PHE A 136 0.71 0.86 -18.49
C PHE A 136 -0.52 0.58 -17.64
N TYR A 137 -0.76 1.46 -16.66
CA TYR A 137 -1.92 1.44 -15.78
C TYR A 137 -2.39 2.87 -15.50
N ASP A 138 -3.69 3.02 -15.29
CA ASP A 138 -4.23 4.30 -14.82
C ASP A 138 -4.19 4.35 -13.29
N SER A 139 -3.70 5.46 -12.77
CA SER A 139 -3.73 5.77 -11.34
C SER A 139 -5.14 6.16 -10.88
N LEU A 140 -5.33 6.39 -9.58
CA LEU A 140 -6.61 6.81 -9.01
C LEU A 140 -7.14 8.13 -9.59
N SER A 141 -6.26 9.03 -10.03
CA SER A 141 -6.65 10.27 -10.70
C SER A 141 -6.90 10.12 -12.20
N GLY A 142 -6.69 8.91 -12.76
CA GLY A 142 -6.68 8.66 -14.19
C GLY A 142 -5.37 9.05 -14.89
N PHE A 143 -4.33 9.44 -14.14
CA PHE A 143 -3.01 9.70 -14.70
C PHE A 143 -2.33 8.38 -15.08
N THR A 144 -1.89 8.27 -16.33
CA THR A 144 -1.28 7.04 -16.86
C THR A 144 0.15 6.87 -16.36
N LEU A 145 0.42 5.70 -15.81
CA LEU A 145 1.71 5.25 -15.31
C LEU A 145 2.33 4.25 -16.30
N TYR A 146 3.43 4.66 -16.93
CA TYR A 146 4.30 3.85 -17.77
C TYR A 146 5.36 3.19 -16.89
N ILE A 147 5.28 1.87 -16.76
CA ILE A 147 6.10 1.09 -15.84
C ILE A 147 6.99 0.15 -16.65
N SER A 148 8.29 0.30 -16.45
CA SER A 148 9.32 -0.60 -16.98
C SER A 148 10.23 -1.11 -15.86
N LYS A 149 11.16 -1.99 -16.21
CA LYS A 149 12.12 -2.57 -15.28
C LYS A 149 13.53 -2.36 -15.81
N ASP A 150 14.41 -1.82 -14.97
CA ASP A 150 15.81 -1.60 -15.33
C ASP A 150 16.65 -2.88 -15.23
N LEU A 151 17.95 -2.75 -15.51
CA LEU A 151 18.91 -3.86 -15.48
C LEU A 151 19.13 -4.44 -14.07
N ASP A 152 18.91 -3.63 -13.03
CA ASP A 152 19.04 -4.04 -11.62
C ASP A 152 17.76 -4.71 -11.10
N GLY A 153 16.71 -4.76 -11.93
CA GLY A 153 15.42 -5.30 -11.55
C GLY A 153 14.55 -4.30 -10.78
N MET A 154 14.91 -3.01 -10.76
CA MET A 154 14.13 -1.95 -10.15
C MET A 154 13.07 -1.45 -11.11
N LEU A 155 11.92 -1.06 -10.59
CA LEU A 155 10.86 -0.43 -11.37
C LEU A 155 11.27 1.00 -11.75
N VAL A 156 10.97 1.39 -12.98
CA VAL A 156 11.04 2.76 -13.47
C VAL A 156 9.63 3.15 -13.91
N VAL A 157 9.05 4.15 -13.24
CA VAL A 157 7.69 4.63 -13.47
C VAL A 157 7.75 6.06 -13.94
N ASN A 158 7.25 6.35 -15.14
CA ASN A 158 7.29 7.70 -15.74
C ASN A 158 8.68 8.37 -15.64
N ARG A 159 9.74 7.60 -15.92
CA ARG A 159 11.17 7.99 -15.82
C ARG A 159 11.72 8.16 -14.39
N ILE A 160 10.92 7.91 -13.36
CA ILE A 160 11.36 7.93 -11.96
C ILE A 160 11.71 6.50 -11.54
N ARG A 161 12.93 6.32 -11.03
CA ARG A 161 13.43 5.00 -10.59
C ARG A 161 12.99 4.71 -9.16
N SER A 162 12.71 3.44 -8.88
CA SER A 162 12.50 2.96 -7.51
C SER A 162 13.81 2.76 -6.75
N GLU A 163 13.78 3.04 -5.44
CA GLU A 163 14.83 2.70 -4.47
C GLU A 163 14.60 1.32 -3.86
N MET A 164 13.33 0.95 -3.67
CA MET A 164 12.93 -0.34 -3.12
C MET A 164 11.59 -0.77 -3.69
N VAL A 165 11.42 -2.06 -3.95
CA VAL A 165 10.20 -2.63 -4.56
C VAL A 165 9.58 -3.70 -3.67
N ASP A 166 8.30 -3.99 -3.89
CA ASP A 166 7.57 -5.10 -3.30
C ASP A 166 7.49 -5.11 -1.76
N LEU A 167 7.41 -3.93 -1.13
CA LEU A 167 7.02 -3.85 0.27
C LEU A 167 5.53 -4.22 0.41
N LYS A 168 5.18 -4.99 1.44
CA LYS A 168 3.80 -5.40 1.70
C LYS A 168 3.26 -4.75 2.97
N ARG A 169 2.07 -4.15 2.88
CA ARG A 169 1.26 -3.54 3.95
C ARG A 169 -0.19 -4.00 3.80
N GLY A 170 -0.59 -5.03 4.55
CA GLY A 170 -1.90 -5.67 4.31
C GLY A 170 -2.01 -6.16 2.86
N GLU A 171 -3.07 -5.78 2.16
CA GLU A 171 -3.28 -6.06 0.73
C GLU A 171 -2.62 -5.03 -0.21
N ILE A 172 -1.92 -4.03 0.34
CA ILE A 172 -1.25 -2.96 -0.40
C ILE A 172 0.21 -3.35 -0.67
N ILE A 173 0.63 -3.21 -1.93
CA ILE A 173 2.03 -3.27 -2.34
C ILE A 173 2.61 -1.86 -2.46
N VAL A 174 3.76 -1.63 -1.86
CA VAL A 174 4.43 -0.33 -1.84
C VAL A 174 5.79 -0.44 -2.53
N HIS A 175 6.04 0.49 -3.45
CA HIS A 175 7.35 0.68 -4.10
C HIS A 175 7.85 2.08 -3.75
N ILE A 176 9.06 2.17 -3.20
CA ILE A 176 9.69 3.44 -2.82
C ILE A 176 10.38 4.04 -4.04
N MET A 177 10.10 5.31 -4.34
CA MET A 177 10.56 6.01 -5.54
C MET A 177 11.56 7.13 -5.20
N ASP A 178 12.63 7.27 -5.99
CA ASP A 178 13.59 8.39 -5.89
C ASP A 178 13.06 9.64 -6.63
N GLY A 179 11.78 9.93 -6.46
CA GLY A 179 11.13 11.06 -7.11
C GLY A 179 9.63 11.03 -6.91
N VAL A 180 9.01 12.18 -7.13
CA VAL A 180 7.56 12.31 -7.00
C VAL A 180 6.90 12.19 -8.38
N ILE A 181 5.96 11.25 -8.50
CA ILE A 181 5.14 11.06 -9.69
C ILE A 181 3.96 12.04 -9.63
N MET A 182 3.88 12.95 -10.59
CA MET A 182 2.80 13.93 -10.73
C MET A 182 2.65 14.36 -12.19
N ASP A 183 1.55 15.06 -12.51
CA ASP A 183 1.39 15.72 -13.80
C ASP A 183 2.12 17.07 -13.85
N ALA A 184 2.28 17.61 -15.06
CA ALA A 184 3.02 18.85 -15.27
C ALA A 184 2.29 20.09 -14.70
N GLU A 185 0.95 20.04 -14.60
CA GLU A 185 0.17 21.14 -14.03
C GLU A 185 0.41 21.26 -12.53
N PHE A 186 0.37 20.13 -11.82
CA PHE A 186 0.67 20.07 -10.40
C PHE A 186 2.15 20.37 -10.13
N GLU A 187 3.07 19.89 -10.97
CA GLU A 187 4.49 20.21 -10.88
C GLU A 187 4.72 21.73 -10.92
N GLN A 188 4.07 22.44 -11.85
CA GLN A 188 4.16 23.90 -11.91
C GLN A 188 3.57 24.59 -10.69
N ALA A 189 2.47 24.07 -10.14
CA ALA A 189 1.82 24.66 -8.96
C ALA A 189 2.65 24.52 -7.67
N VAL A 190 3.53 23.51 -7.59
CA VAL A 190 4.40 23.29 -6.42
C VAL A 190 5.83 23.80 -6.62
N GLN A 191 6.18 24.22 -7.84
CA GLN A 191 7.44 24.91 -8.10
C GLN A 191 7.47 26.26 -7.38
N PRO A 192 8.65 26.68 -6.87
CA PRO A 192 8.78 28.03 -6.34
C PRO A 192 8.54 29.05 -7.46
N ASP A 193 7.87 30.15 -7.12
CA ASP A 193 8.05 31.40 -7.86
C ASP A 193 9.54 31.74 -7.81
N TYR A 194 10.27 31.48 -8.89
CA TYR A 194 11.50 32.19 -9.13
C TYR A 194 11.10 33.62 -9.44
N THR A 195 10.87 34.44 -8.41
CA THR A 195 11.00 35.88 -8.58
C THR A 195 12.42 36.09 -9.07
N GLU A 196 12.56 36.36 -10.36
CA GLU A 196 13.78 36.90 -10.94
C GLU A 196 14.11 38.17 -10.13
N GLU A 197 15.06 38.06 -9.20
CA GLU A 197 15.72 39.23 -8.64
C GLU A 197 16.65 39.76 -9.75
N ASP A 198 16.33 40.96 -10.21
CA ASP A 198 17.01 41.76 -11.25
C ASP A 198 18.55 41.77 -11.18
#